data_AF-A0A5C7M7A0-F1
#
_entry.id   AF-A0A5C7M7A0-F1
#
_cell.length_a   1.000
_cell.length_b   1.000
_cell.length_c   1.000
_cell.angle_alpha   90.00
_cell.angle_beta   90.00
_cell.angle_gamma   90.00
#
_symmetry.space_group_name_H-M   'P 1'
#
loop_
_entity.id
_entity.type
_entity.pdbx_description
1 polymer ?
#
loop_
_entity_poly.entity_id
_entity_poly.type
_entity_poly.pdbx_seq_one_letter_code
_entity_poly.pdbx_strand_id
1 'polypeptide(L)'
;MRARRPKSNPPSTAPKRGRRCAPRPLHVQQLAAGIVAGSLGLDKGHIGHVCDALTSSGLNLTEWTAKTLLTALNQDMKTRGWDWPNRIDNPAAFLGSRLRLLAQRPAGALRGGTAAGLDQRVVQPAPFTPVTPLVITPAQQAVIAAAQAEIRTQLRDRRQRFADRPQRPHEQPVAAPLVLIAASGNCAVCGAAGGQKRPFLPAHRAHVCAHCWESEAPA
;
A
#
# COMPACT_ATOMS: atom_id res chain seq x y z
N MET A 1 -27.57 48.18 10.84
CA MET A 1 -27.62 46.72 11.11
C MET A 1 -27.31 45.97 9.81
N ARG A 2 -26.24 45.14 9.76
CA ARG A 2 -25.91 44.33 8.57
C ARG A 2 -26.34 42.88 8.82
N ALA A 3 -27.27 42.38 8.00
CA ALA A 3 -27.75 41.00 8.05
C ALA A 3 -26.62 40.02 7.68
N ARG A 4 -26.44 38.96 8.48
CA ARG A 4 -25.49 37.87 8.20
C ARG A 4 -26.05 36.99 7.07
N ARG A 5 -25.29 36.82 5.99
CA ARG A 5 -25.53 35.80 4.96
C ARG A 5 -25.32 34.40 5.58
N PRO A 6 -26.26 33.45 5.45
CA PRO A 6 -25.99 32.06 5.78
C PRO A 6 -25.04 31.45 4.75
N LYS A 7 -23.95 30.84 5.23
CA LYS A 7 -22.92 30.21 4.41
C LYS A 7 -23.23 28.72 4.30
N SER A 8 -24.14 28.36 3.41
CA SER A 8 -24.38 26.98 3.02
C SER A 8 -23.29 26.57 2.03
N ASN A 9 -22.16 26.06 2.54
CA ASN A 9 -21.27 25.25 1.70
C ASN A 9 -22.02 23.93 1.42
N PRO A 10 -22.29 23.56 0.15
CA PRO A 10 -22.84 22.25 -0.13
C PRO A 10 -21.84 21.18 0.32
N PRO A 11 -22.30 20.03 0.84
CA PRO A 11 -21.41 18.93 1.16
C PRO A 11 -20.70 18.50 -0.11
N SER A 12 -19.37 18.68 -0.12
CA SER A 12 -18.51 18.16 -1.19
C SER A 12 -18.64 16.64 -1.21
N THR A 13 -19.44 16.14 -2.16
CA THR A 13 -19.50 14.72 -2.50
C THR A 13 -18.22 14.38 -3.25
N ALA A 14 -17.11 14.28 -2.51
CA ALA A 14 -15.92 13.66 -3.05
C ALA A 14 -16.31 12.26 -3.58
N PRO A 15 -16.04 11.93 -4.85
CA PRO A 15 -16.43 10.66 -5.41
C PRO A 15 -15.78 9.56 -4.57
N LYS A 16 -16.61 8.70 -3.96
CA LYS A 16 -16.14 7.48 -3.30
C LYS A 16 -15.40 6.68 -4.36
N ARG A 17 -14.07 6.62 -4.27
CA ARG A 17 -13.22 5.85 -5.17
C ARG A 17 -13.76 4.42 -5.16
N GLY A 18 -14.41 4.02 -6.26
CA GLY A 18 -15.02 2.70 -6.37
C GLY A 18 -14.01 1.62 -6.02
N ARG A 19 -14.44 0.59 -5.29
CA ARG A 19 -13.62 -0.61 -5.11
C ARG A 19 -13.26 -1.12 -6.49
N ARG A 20 -11.98 -1.03 -6.85
CA ARG A 20 -11.49 -1.59 -8.12
C ARG A 20 -11.64 -3.10 -8.04
N CYS A 21 -12.50 -3.66 -8.89
CA CYS A 21 -12.72 -5.10 -9.00
C CYS A 21 -11.72 -5.77 -9.95
N ALA A 22 -11.07 -5.00 -10.84
CA ALA A 22 -10.03 -5.51 -11.71
C ALA A 22 -8.67 -5.54 -10.99
N PRO A 23 -7.94 -6.67 -11.02
CA PRO A 23 -6.56 -6.72 -10.52
C PRO A 23 -5.69 -5.75 -11.33
N ARG A 24 -4.75 -5.08 -10.65
CA ARG A 24 -3.83 -4.16 -11.33
C ARG A 24 -2.99 -4.93 -12.36
N PRO A 25 -2.64 -4.33 -13.51
CA PRO A 25 -1.84 -5.02 -14.50
C PRO A 25 -0.50 -5.49 -13.90
N LEU A 26 -0.13 -6.75 -14.20
CA LEU A 26 0.99 -7.45 -13.55
C LEU A 26 2.32 -6.71 -13.68
N HIS A 27 2.58 -6.09 -14.84
CA HIS A 27 3.81 -5.31 -15.08
C HIS A 27 3.94 -4.13 -14.10
N VAL A 28 2.84 -3.45 -13.74
CA VAL A 28 2.84 -2.35 -12.76
C VAL A 28 3.13 -2.88 -11.36
N GLN A 29 2.62 -4.06 -11.02
CA GLN A 29 2.88 -4.68 -9.74
C GLN A 29 4.36 -5.09 -9.60
N GLN A 30 4.95 -5.67 -10.65
CA GLN A 30 6.37 -6.00 -10.70
C GLN A 30 7.25 -4.75 -10.63
N LEU A 31 6.88 -3.70 -11.35
CA LEU A 31 7.58 -2.42 -11.32
C LEU A 31 7.55 -1.80 -9.91
N ALA A 32 6.37 -1.76 -9.29
CA ALA A 32 6.20 -1.28 -7.92
C ALA A 32 7.03 -2.08 -6.92
N ALA A 33 7.01 -3.42 -7.02
CA ALA A 33 7.80 -4.29 -6.16
C ALA A 33 9.31 -4.03 -6.31
N GLY A 34 9.80 -3.88 -7.54
CA GLY A 34 11.20 -3.58 -7.80
C GLY A 34 11.67 -2.24 -7.23
N ILE A 35 10.81 -1.21 -7.30
CA ILE A 35 11.11 0.12 -6.71
C ILE A 35 11.12 0.04 -5.18
N VAL A 36 10.10 -0.60 -4.58
CA VAL A 36 10.01 -0.75 -3.12
C VAL A 36 11.21 -1.51 -2.57
N ALA A 37 11.66 -2.56 -3.26
CA ALA A 37 12.84 -3.32 -2.87
C ALA A 37 14.16 -2.50 -2.94
N GLY A 38 14.24 -1.53 -3.85
CA GLY A 38 15.43 -0.70 -4.06
C GLY A 38 15.42 0.66 -3.36
N SER A 39 14.34 1.01 -2.64
CA SER A 39 14.17 2.32 -2.02
C SER A 39 13.98 2.21 -0.51
N LEU A 40 14.58 3.14 0.24
CA LEU A 40 14.40 3.22 1.69
C LEU A 40 13.11 3.97 2.02
N GLY A 41 12.24 3.38 2.85
CA GLY A 41 11.03 4.04 3.39
C GLY A 41 9.76 3.90 2.54
N LEU A 42 9.83 3.31 1.35
CA LEU A 42 8.64 2.98 0.55
C LEU A 42 7.97 1.66 0.97
N ASP A 43 8.69 0.81 1.71
CA ASP A 43 8.26 -0.49 2.23
C ASP A 43 7.14 -0.39 3.29
N LYS A 44 7.04 0.77 3.96
CA LYS A 44 6.05 1.00 5.02
C LYS A 44 4.64 1.29 4.49
N GLY A 45 4.49 1.56 3.19
CA GLY A 45 3.19 1.80 2.56
C GLY A 45 2.57 0.58 1.91
N HIS A 46 1.25 0.58 1.70
CA HIS A 46 0.61 -0.43 0.87
C HIS A 46 1.12 -0.35 -0.58
N ILE A 47 1.60 -1.47 -1.11
CA ILE A 47 2.06 -1.61 -2.51
C ILE A 47 1.00 -1.14 -3.53
N GLY A 48 -0.28 -1.26 -3.18
CA GLY A 48 -1.38 -0.73 -3.98
C GLY A 48 -1.28 0.79 -4.17
N HIS A 49 -0.95 1.56 -3.13
CA HIS A 49 -0.80 3.00 -3.27
C HIS A 49 0.42 3.40 -4.11
N VAL A 50 1.49 2.60 -4.06
CA VAL A 50 2.65 2.77 -4.96
C VAL A 50 2.24 2.53 -6.41
N CYS A 51 1.49 1.46 -6.67
CA CYS A 51 0.92 1.21 -8.00
C CYS A 51 -0.01 2.35 -8.45
N ASP A 52 -0.78 2.95 -7.54
CA ASP A 52 -1.64 4.10 -7.85
C ASP A 52 -0.83 5.31 -8.26
N ALA A 53 0.26 5.60 -7.53
CA ALA A 53 1.16 6.69 -7.85
C ALA A 53 1.81 6.49 -9.23
N LEU A 54 2.22 5.27 -9.56
CA LEU A 54 2.78 4.93 -10.88
C LEU A 54 1.74 5.14 -11.99
N THR A 55 0.52 4.61 -11.84
CA THR A 55 -0.55 4.79 -12.84
C THR A 55 -0.95 6.25 -12.98
N SER A 56 -0.95 7.02 -11.89
CA SER A 56 -1.31 8.45 -11.89
C SER A 56 -0.18 9.35 -12.39
N SER A 57 1.04 8.83 -12.55
CA SER A 57 2.20 9.63 -12.97
C SER A 57 2.18 9.98 -14.46
N GLY A 58 1.40 9.25 -15.27
CA GLY A 58 1.35 9.43 -16.72
C GLY A 58 2.63 9.00 -17.46
N LEU A 59 3.58 8.36 -16.78
CA LEU A 59 4.77 7.79 -17.41
C LEU A 59 4.40 6.58 -18.28
N ASN A 60 5.13 6.39 -19.39
CA ASN A 60 5.00 5.20 -20.22
C ASN A 60 5.62 3.98 -19.51
N LEU A 61 4.87 3.35 -18.60
CA LEU A 61 5.35 2.26 -17.73
C LEU A 61 5.91 1.04 -18.48
N THR A 62 5.69 0.92 -19.78
CA THR A 62 6.27 -0.10 -20.67
C THR A 62 7.70 0.22 -21.11
N GLU A 63 8.07 1.50 -21.21
CA GLU A 63 9.44 1.93 -21.54
C GLU A 63 10.32 1.98 -20.29
N TRP A 64 9.71 2.05 -19.10
CA TRP A 64 10.41 2.13 -17.83
C TRP A 64 10.59 0.74 -17.19
N THR A 65 11.84 0.34 -17.00
CA THR A 65 12.17 -0.80 -16.13
C THR A 65 12.32 -0.34 -14.67
N ALA A 66 12.19 -1.26 -13.70
CA ALA A 66 12.37 -0.93 -12.29
C ALA A 66 13.75 -0.33 -12.01
N LYS A 67 14.79 -0.88 -12.65
CA LYS A 67 16.18 -0.41 -12.50
C LYS A 67 16.36 0.99 -13.08
N THR A 68 15.90 1.23 -14.31
CA THR A 68 16.04 2.55 -14.96
C THR A 68 15.24 3.63 -14.21
N LEU A 69 14.06 3.29 -13.70
CA LEU A 69 13.24 4.21 -12.93
C LEU A 69 13.88 4.53 -11.57
N LEU A 70 14.41 3.52 -10.88
CA LEU A 70 15.12 3.72 -9.62
C LEU A 70 16.40 4.56 -9.82
N THR A 71 17.17 4.30 -10.88
CA THR A 71 18.34 5.12 -11.22
C THR A 71 17.96 6.56 -11.50
N ALA A 72 16.88 6.80 -12.26
CA ALA A 72 16.39 8.14 -12.54
C ALA A 72 15.91 8.87 -11.27
N LEU A 73 15.21 8.17 -10.37
CA LEU A 73 14.81 8.71 -9.08
C LEU A 73 16.02 9.05 -8.20
N ASN A 74 17.01 8.15 -8.10
CA ASN A 74 18.23 8.41 -7.35
C ASN A 74 19.02 9.59 -7.93
N GLN A 75 19.03 9.75 -9.25
CA GLN A 75 19.67 10.89 -9.89
C GLN A 75 18.92 12.20 -9.61
N ASP A 76 17.58 12.24 -9.70
CA ASP A 76 16.80 13.43 -9.32
C ASP A 76 17.07 13.83 -7.86
N MET A 77 17.10 12.85 -6.97
CA MET A 77 17.40 13.05 -5.55
C MET A 77 18.82 13.61 -5.36
N LYS A 78 19.81 13.02 -6.02
CA LYS A 78 21.21 13.47 -5.99
C LYS A 78 21.39 14.88 -6.57
N THR A 79 20.76 15.20 -7.71
CA THR A 79 20.83 16.52 -8.34
C THR A 79 20.27 17.61 -7.44
N ARG A 80 19.27 17.27 -6.60
CA ARG A 80 18.69 18.19 -5.62
C ARG A 80 19.43 18.20 -4.28
N GLY A 81 20.44 17.35 -4.10
CA GLY A 81 21.20 17.20 -2.87
C GLY A 81 20.44 16.52 -1.73
N TRP A 82 19.44 15.70 -2.05
CA TRP A 82 18.60 15.01 -1.05
C TRP A 82 18.83 13.49 -1.14
N ASP A 83 18.87 12.82 0.00
CA ASP A 83 18.87 11.35 0.08
C ASP A 83 17.46 10.80 0.35
N TRP A 84 17.29 9.48 0.26
CA TRP A 84 16.04 8.83 0.65
C TRP A 84 15.73 9.07 2.13
N PRO A 85 14.57 9.67 2.47
CA PRO A 85 14.19 9.86 3.86
C PRO A 85 13.94 8.53 4.57
N ASN A 86 14.48 8.38 5.79
CA ASN A 86 14.33 7.18 6.62
C ASN A 86 12.88 6.92 7.07
N ARG A 87 12.04 7.97 7.07
CA ARG A 87 10.62 7.91 7.40
C ARG A 87 9.82 8.70 6.38
N ILE A 88 8.86 8.03 5.73
CA ILE A 88 7.91 8.62 4.80
C ILE A 88 6.51 8.27 5.28
N ASP A 89 5.75 9.24 5.79
CA ASP A 89 4.38 8.98 6.27
C ASP A 89 3.40 8.74 5.10
N ASN A 90 3.69 9.28 3.91
CA ASN A 90 2.91 9.02 2.70
C ASN A 90 3.80 8.64 1.49
N PRO A 91 4.15 7.34 1.36
CA PRO A 91 5.08 6.88 0.33
C PRO A 91 4.56 7.09 -1.10
N ALA A 92 3.25 6.96 -1.30
CA ALA A 92 2.65 7.15 -2.62
C ALA A 92 2.63 8.63 -3.05
N ALA A 93 2.34 9.56 -2.13
CA ALA A 93 2.38 10.98 -2.44
C ALA A 93 3.81 11.48 -2.68
N PHE A 94 4.77 11.01 -1.88
CA PHE A 94 6.20 11.30 -2.09
C PHE A 94 6.66 10.80 -3.45
N LEU A 95 6.39 9.52 -3.76
CA LEU A 95 6.75 8.93 -5.04
C LEU A 95 6.07 9.67 -6.20
N GLY A 96 4.77 9.95 -6.11
CA GLY A 96 4.05 10.70 -7.14
C GLY A 96 4.61 12.11 -7.36
N SER A 97 5.09 12.78 -6.32
CA SER A 97 5.77 14.07 -6.44
C SER A 97 7.07 13.96 -7.23
N ARG A 98 7.86 12.92 -6.96
CA ARG A 98 9.14 12.68 -7.66
C ARG A 98 8.94 12.22 -9.10
N LEU A 99 7.97 11.34 -9.36
CA LEU A 99 7.66 10.87 -10.71
C LEU A 99 7.23 12.02 -11.63
N ARG A 100 6.54 13.05 -11.12
CA ARG A 100 6.19 14.26 -11.89
C ARG A 100 7.39 15.09 -12.33
N LEU A 101 8.53 14.96 -11.66
CA LEU A 101 9.75 15.69 -11.95
C LEU A 101 10.63 14.96 -12.98
N LEU A 102 10.34 13.69 -13.24
CA LEU A 102 11.04 12.92 -14.26
C LEU A 102 10.52 13.27 -15.66
N ALA A 103 11.40 13.18 -16.66
CA ALA A 103 11.01 13.25 -18.05
C ALA A 103 10.05 12.08 -18.40
N GLN A 104 9.14 12.27 -19.36
CA GLN A 104 8.17 11.23 -19.72
C GLN A 104 8.81 9.94 -20.27
N ARG A 105 10.03 10.04 -20.80
CA ARG A 105 10.81 8.95 -21.38
C ARG A 105 12.14 8.80 -20.61
N PRO A 106 12.60 7.57 -20.33
CA PRO A 106 13.89 7.37 -19.68
C PRO A 106 15.03 7.98 -20.52
N ALA A 107 15.82 8.85 -19.90
CA ALA A 107 17.04 9.38 -20.49
C ALA A 107 18.04 8.21 -20.63
N GLY A 108 18.27 7.76 -21.85
CA GLY A 108 19.16 6.64 -22.15
C GLY A 108 18.48 5.32 -22.49
N ALA A 109 17.23 5.33 -22.98
CA ALA A 109 16.72 4.21 -23.76
C ALA A 109 17.58 4.04 -25.03
N LEU A 110 18.71 3.35 -24.92
CA LEU A 110 19.19 2.55 -26.03
C LEU A 110 18.00 1.67 -26.43
N ARG A 111 17.53 1.82 -27.68
CA ARG A 111 16.69 0.79 -28.31
C ARG A 111 17.45 -0.53 -28.19
N GLY A 112 17.03 -1.40 -27.28
CA GLY A 112 17.64 -2.72 -27.16
C GLY A 112 17.21 -3.49 -25.92
N GLY A 113 16.42 -4.55 -26.14
CA GLY A 113 16.26 -5.64 -25.19
C GLY A 113 14.84 -5.82 -24.64
N THR A 114 13.88 -6.14 -25.50
CA THR A 114 12.77 -7.00 -25.06
C THR A 114 13.33 -8.37 -24.67
N ALA A 115 12.80 -8.96 -23.61
CA ALA A 115 13.26 -10.21 -22.99
C ALA A 115 13.00 -11.48 -23.82
N ALA A 116 13.51 -11.55 -25.04
CA ALA A 116 13.63 -12.77 -25.82
C ALA A 116 14.98 -12.73 -26.55
N GLY A 117 15.92 -13.59 -26.13
CA GLY A 117 17.23 -13.71 -26.76
C GLY A 117 18.35 -13.94 -25.75
N LEU A 118 18.41 -15.15 -25.19
CA LEU A 118 19.70 -15.74 -24.83
C LEU A 118 20.36 -16.13 -26.15
N ASP A 119 21.04 -15.21 -26.82
CA ASP A 119 22.16 -15.50 -27.73
C ASP A 119 22.76 -14.20 -28.30
N GLN A 120 24.01 -13.98 -27.92
CA GLN A 120 25.07 -13.19 -28.58
C GLN A 120 24.71 -11.98 -29.47
N ARG A 121 25.19 -10.79 -29.07
CA ARG A 121 26.23 -10.11 -29.87
C ARG A 121 27.05 -9.11 -29.06
N VAL A 122 28.35 -9.40 -29.00
CA VAL A 122 29.44 -8.51 -28.62
C VAL A 122 29.39 -7.25 -29.49
N VAL A 123 29.26 -6.08 -28.87
CA VAL A 123 29.60 -4.80 -29.48
C VAL A 123 30.85 -4.29 -28.78
N GLN A 124 31.87 -4.00 -29.58
CA GLN A 124 33.20 -3.62 -29.13
C GLN A 124 33.20 -2.32 -28.30
N PRO A 125 34.03 -2.19 -27.25
CA PRO A 125 33.95 -1.03 -26.36
C PRO A 125 34.97 0.05 -26.70
N ALA A 126 34.58 1.30 -26.43
CA ALA A 126 35.45 2.48 -26.34
C ALA A 126 36.67 2.22 -25.44
N PRO A 127 37.79 2.95 -25.58
CA PRO A 127 39.06 2.65 -24.89
C PRO A 127 38.84 2.46 -23.39
N PHE A 128 38.92 1.20 -22.97
CA PHE A 128 38.79 0.78 -21.58
C PHE A 128 39.94 1.35 -20.78
N THR A 129 39.61 2.09 -19.72
CA THR A 129 40.42 2.02 -18.51
C THR A 129 40.28 0.59 -17.99
N PRO A 130 41.36 -0.17 -17.78
CA PRO A 130 41.25 -1.48 -17.15
C PRO A 130 40.80 -1.26 -15.71
N VAL A 131 39.50 -1.45 -15.45
CA VAL A 131 38.98 -1.62 -14.10
C VAL A 131 39.62 -2.90 -13.59
N THR A 132 40.64 -2.76 -12.74
CA THR A 132 41.27 -3.89 -12.07
C THR A 132 40.17 -4.64 -11.32
N PRO A 133 39.91 -5.92 -11.63
CA PRO A 133 38.95 -6.69 -10.87
C PRO A 133 39.47 -6.75 -9.42
N LEU A 134 38.65 -6.32 -8.47
CA LEU A 134 38.98 -6.37 -7.06
C LEU A 134 39.10 -7.84 -6.67
N VAL A 135 40.33 -8.35 -6.56
CA VAL A 135 40.59 -9.73 -6.18
C VAL A 135 40.23 -9.88 -4.71
N ILE A 136 39.11 -10.56 -4.42
CA ILE A 136 38.68 -10.84 -3.05
C ILE A 136 39.67 -11.80 -2.42
N THR A 137 40.39 -11.33 -1.39
CA THR A 137 41.41 -12.13 -0.69
C THR A 137 40.77 -13.28 0.11
N PRO A 138 41.48 -14.38 0.39
CA PRO A 138 40.94 -15.48 1.19
C PRO A 138 40.49 -15.03 2.60
N ALA A 139 41.13 -14.01 3.17
CA ALA A 139 40.71 -13.40 4.42
C ALA A 139 39.34 -12.70 4.29
N GLN A 140 39.12 -11.96 3.21
CA GLN A 140 37.81 -11.34 2.91
C GLN A 140 36.74 -12.40 2.65
N GLN A 141 37.09 -13.50 1.97
CA GLN A 141 36.17 -14.62 1.76
C GLN A 141 35.76 -15.29 3.08
N ALA A 142 36.67 -15.43 4.04
CA ALA A 142 36.36 -15.93 5.37
C ALA A 142 35.39 -15.02 6.13
N VAL A 143 35.57 -13.70 6.04
CA VAL A 143 34.65 -12.71 6.63
C VAL A 143 33.26 -12.80 5.97
N ILE A 144 33.20 -12.89 4.65
CA ILE A 144 31.93 -13.03 3.91
C ILE A 144 31.24 -14.34 4.30
N ALA A 145 31.98 -15.45 4.38
CA ALA A 145 31.43 -16.75 4.78
C ALA A 145 30.89 -16.73 6.21
N ALA A 146 31.60 -16.08 7.15
CA ALA A 146 31.14 -15.89 8.52
C ALA A 146 29.85 -15.07 8.59
N ALA A 147 29.79 -13.94 7.86
CA ALA A 147 28.59 -13.10 7.78
C ALA A 147 27.41 -13.86 7.16
N GLN A 148 27.64 -14.66 6.12
CA GLN A 148 26.61 -15.50 5.52
C GLN A 148 26.10 -16.59 6.48
N ALA A 149 26.99 -17.18 7.28
CA ALA A 149 26.61 -18.17 8.29
C ALA A 149 25.71 -17.54 9.36
N GLU A 150 26.05 -16.35 9.85
CA GLU A 150 25.24 -15.61 10.82
C GLU A 150 23.84 -15.29 10.27
N ILE A 151 23.75 -14.78 9.04
CA ILE A 151 22.47 -14.49 8.39
C ILE A 151 21.60 -15.75 8.29
N ARG A 152 22.19 -16.90 7.94
CA ARG A 152 21.46 -18.18 7.87
C ARG A 152 20.92 -18.60 9.23
N THR A 153 21.70 -18.42 10.30
CA THR A 153 21.26 -18.69 11.68
C THR A 153 20.10 -17.79 12.06
N GLN A 154 20.23 -16.47 11.86
CA GLN A 154 19.16 -15.51 12.18
C GLN A 154 17.86 -15.82 11.43
N LEU A 155 17.94 -16.23 10.16
CA LEU A 155 16.76 -16.61 9.37
C LEU A 155 16.14 -17.92 9.88
N ARG A 156 16.94 -18.89 10.33
CA ARG A 156 16.45 -20.12 10.95
C ARG A 156 15.71 -19.84 12.26
N ASP A 157 16.30 -19.04 13.14
CA ASP A 157 15.71 -18.67 14.43
C ASP A 157 14.41 -17.89 14.25
N ARG A 158 14.34 -17.02 13.23
CA ARG A 158 13.09 -16.32 12.88
C ARG A 158 12.02 -17.31 12.43
N ARG A 159 12.36 -18.27 11.56
CA ARG A 159 11.41 -19.31 11.11
C ARG A 159 10.91 -20.16 12.28
N GLN A 160 11.79 -20.57 13.18
CA GLN A 160 11.41 -21.31 14.38
C GLN A 160 10.47 -20.50 15.28
N ARG A 161 10.79 -19.23 15.56
CA ARG A 161 9.87 -18.34 16.31
C ARG A 161 8.50 -18.17 15.65
N PHE A 162 8.41 -18.22 14.33
CA PHE A 162 7.13 -18.20 13.62
C PHE A 162 6.38 -19.53 13.73
N ALA A 163 7.08 -20.66 13.70
CA ALA A 163 6.51 -22.00 13.84
C ALA A 163 6.05 -22.28 15.28
N ASP A 164 6.87 -21.90 16.27
CA ASP A 164 6.60 -22.06 17.70
C ASP A 164 5.63 -21.01 18.23
N ARG A 165 5.23 -20.03 17.40
CA ARG A 165 4.17 -19.09 17.79
C ARG A 165 2.91 -19.92 18.03
N PRO A 166 2.43 -20.03 19.28
CA PRO A 166 1.21 -20.78 19.54
C PRO A 166 0.11 -20.15 18.68
N GLN A 167 -0.47 -20.97 17.81
CA GLN A 167 -1.73 -20.60 17.18
C GLN A 167 -2.68 -20.37 18.34
N ARG A 168 -3.05 -19.10 18.58
CA ARG A 168 -4.21 -18.83 19.44
C ARG A 168 -5.32 -19.69 18.84
N PRO A 169 -5.97 -20.56 19.62
CA PRO A 169 -7.18 -21.21 19.15
C PRO A 169 -8.03 -20.10 18.57
N HIS A 170 -8.29 -20.18 17.27
CA HIS A 170 -9.33 -19.37 16.70
C HIS A 170 -10.56 -19.91 17.41
N GLU A 171 -11.03 -19.21 18.44
CA GLU A 171 -12.35 -19.43 19.00
C GLU A 171 -13.29 -19.19 17.83
N GLN A 172 -13.52 -20.24 17.05
CA GLN A 172 -14.71 -20.32 16.24
C GLN A 172 -15.83 -20.13 17.24
N PRO A 173 -16.70 -19.12 17.07
CA PRO A 173 -17.91 -19.08 17.86
C PRO A 173 -18.63 -20.38 17.51
N VAL A 174 -18.53 -21.36 18.42
CA VAL A 174 -19.43 -22.51 18.44
C VAL A 174 -20.81 -21.90 18.34
N ALA A 175 -21.51 -22.24 17.26
CA ALA A 175 -22.85 -21.75 17.02
C ALA A 175 -23.64 -21.97 18.30
N ALA A 176 -23.93 -20.86 19.00
CA ALA A 176 -24.85 -20.89 20.11
C ALA A 176 -26.13 -21.55 19.56
N PRO A 177 -26.79 -22.45 20.31
CA PRO A 177 -28.10 -22.90 19.92
C PRO A 177 -28.92 -21.64 19.62
N LEU A 178 -29.70 -21.68 18.54
CA LEU A 178 -30.67 -20.65 18.17
C LEU A 178 -31.66 -20.45 19.34
N VAL A 179 -31.20 -19.73 20.36
CA VAL A 179 -32.05 -19.08 21.33
C VAL A 179 -32.52 -17.86 20.57
N LEU A 180 -33.81 -17.84 20.32
CA LEU A 180 -34.53 -16.67 19.87
C LEU A 180 -34.39 -15.60 20.97
N ILE A 181 -33.26 -14.89 21.01
CA ILE A 181 -33.09 -13.74 21.89
C ILE A 181 -33.93 -12.65 21.25
N ALA A 182 -35.16 -12.50 21.73
CA ALA A 182 -35.92 -11.28 21.54
C ALA A 182 -35.04 -10.14 22.07
N ALA A 183 -34.45 -9.36 21.17
CA ALA A 183 -33.72 -8.15 21.51
C ALA A 183 -34.72 -7.07 21.97
N SER A 184 -35.28 -7.24 23.16
CA SER A 184 -36.10 -6.26 23.85
C SER A 184 -35.18 -5.21 24.48
N GLY A 185 -34.75 -4.24 23.68
CA GLY A 185 -34.19 -3.00 24.22
C GLY A 185 -35.28 -2.18 24.91
N ASN A 186 -34.93 -1.34 25.88
CA ASN A 186 -35.89 -0.38 26.44
C ASN A 186 -36.32 0.61 25.33
N CYS A 187 -37.59 1.02 25.37
CA CYS A 187 -38.12 2.03 24.47
C CYS A 187 -37.33 3.34 24.63
N ALA A 188 -36.84 3.91 23.53
CA ALA A 188 -36.09 5.16 23.52
C ALA A 188 -36.95 6.40 23.88
N VAL A 189 -38.28 6.25 23.88
CA VAL A 189 -39.24 7.34 24.15
C VAL A 189 -39.73 7.30 25.59
N CYS A 190 -40.26 6.15 26.05
CA CYS A 190 -40.86 6.01 27.38
C CYS A 190 -40.03 5.19 28.37
N GLY A 191 -38.92 4.58 27.94
CA GLY A 191 -38.05 3.76 28.80
C GLY A 191 -38.60 2.36 29.15
N ALA A 192 -39.82 2.02 28.73
CA ALA A 192 -40.45 0.73 29.02
C ALA A 192 -39.67 -0.44 28.38
N ALA A 193 -39.62 -1.58 29.07
CA ALA A 193 -39.07 -2.81 28.51
C ALA A 193 -39.98 -3.31 27.36
N GLY A 194 -39.37 -3.83 26.28
CA GLY A 194 -40.12 -4.33 25.12
C GLY A 194 -40.11 -3.42 23.87
N GLY A 195 -39.11 -2.56 23.73
CA GLY A 195 -38.86 -1.81 22.50
C GLY A 195 -38.40 -2.72 21.36
N GLN A 196 -39.21 -2.79 20.31
CA GLN A 196 -38.87 -3.53 19.10
C GLN A 196 -37.96 -2.68 18.21
N LYS A 197 -37.01 -3.30 17.52
CA LYS A 197 -36.09 -2.60 16.62
C LYS A 197 -36.84 -2.13 15.36
N ARG A 198 -36.95 -0.82 15.17
CA ARG A 198 -37.52 -0.16 13.99
C ARG A 198 -36.40 0.14 12.98
N PRO A 199 -36.43 -0.46 11.76
CA PRO A 199 -35.34 -0.34 10.78
C PRO A 199 -35.08 1.08 10.28
N PHE A 200 -36.09 1.95 10.34
CA PHE A 200 -36.04 3.30 9.77
C PHE A 200 -35.51 4.36 10.74
N LEU A 201 -35.21 4.00 12.00
CA LEU A 201 -34.67 4.93 13.00
C LEU A 201 -33.15 4.81 13.15
N PRO A 202 -32.45 5.91 13.52
CA PRO A 202 -31.04 5.85 13.87
C PRO A 202 -30.76 4.80 14.95
N ALA A 203 -29.63 4.10 14.85
CA ALA A 203 -29.30 2.95 15.70
C ALA A 203 -29.41 3.22 17.22
N HIS A 204 -29.12 4.46 17.66
CA HIS A 204 -29.18 4.87 19.07
C HIS A 204 -30.61 5.12 19.59
N ARG A 205 -31.62 5.13 18.72
CA ARG A 205 -33.06 5.30 19.05
C ARG A 205 -33.93 4.25 18.35
N ALA A 206 -33.34 3.16 17.88
CA ALA A 206 -34.05 2.18 17.05
C ALA A 206 -35.08 1.36 17.83
N HIS A 207 -35.08 1.35 19.15
CA HIS A 207 -36.01 0.56 19.96
C HIS A 207 -37.21 1.41 20.40
N VAL A 208 -38.39 1.16 19.85
CA VAL A 208 -39.63 1.90 20.19
C VAL A 208 -40.79 0.91 20.33
N CYS A 209 -41.59 1.03 21.40
CA CYS A 209 -42.76 0.16 21.62
C CYS A 209 -43.91 0.49 20.65
N ALA A 210 -44.90 -0.40 20.52
CA ALA A 210 -46.03 -0.21 19.62
C ALA A 210 -46.85 1.05 19.94
N HIS A 211 -47.06 1.34 21.23
CA HIS A 211 -47.82 2.50 21.68
C HIS A 211 -47.18 3.84 21.30
N CYS A 212 -45.86 3.99 21.53
CA CYS A 212 -45.13 5.21 21.13
C CYS A 212 -45.01 5.35 19.61
N TRP A 213 -45.00 4.23 18.88
CA TRP A 213 -44.97 4.23 17.42
C TRP A 213 -46.27 4.75 16.81
N GLU A 214 -47.41 4.36 17.37
CA GLU A 214 -48.74 4.80 16.92
C GLU A 214 -49.00 6.27 17.25
N SER A 215 -48.43 6.81 18.34
CA SER A 215 -48.57 8.22 18.71
C SER A 215 -47.78 9.21 17.85
N GLU A 216 -46.78 8.75 17.09
CA GLU A 216 -45.97 9.59 16.18
C GLU A 216 -46.43 9.50 14.70
N ALA A 217 -47.41 8.65 14.38
CA ALA A 217 -47.95 8.58 13.03
C ALA A 217 -48.85 9.81 12.74
N PRO A 218 -48.48 10.70 11.79
CA PRO A 218 -49.39 11.76 11.39
C PRO A 218 -50.61 11.15 10.69
N ALA A 219 -51.81 11.58 11.08
CA ALA A 219 -53.06 11.33 10.34
C ALA A 219 -53.03 12.00 8.96
#